data_AF-A0A916MWC4-F1
#
_entry.id   AF-A0A916MWC4-F1
#
_cell.length_a   1.000
_cell.length_b   1.000
_cell.length_c   1.000
_cell.angle_alpha   90.00
_cell.angle_beta   90.00
_cell.angle_gamma   90.00
#
_symmetry.space_group_name_H-M   'P 1'
#
loop_
_entity.id
_entity.type
_entity.pdbx_description
1 polymer ?
#
loop_
_entity_poly.entity_id
_entity_poly.type
_entity_poly.pdbx_seq_one_letter_code
_entity_poly.pdbx_strand_id
1 'polypeptide(L)'
;MIAVVLAWFLPLSWAAWAGSAAGNLPLAYLPQDGKYPWTGRLYALGWSPEQSATDTVPLALWEAGAWLDANPVASRRLYTSIAPSGPDSERLVPLQWSALDMASQPAAAPDPENGVPGQDKLAWLRGERTNAALRPRETRMANARGARVLVVSPPAWQPGKAGHAAFRERYRTRPHMVWLGTKDAWLHGFNAINGEELVAYLPRTLLSQALALAGPRGALPPLPCPRPEAADVVIQREWRTVLLCAIPATAKGDSAPGIFALDITAPTDLAPIALLWEMTATAALPLSARGPVRAAAFAGDDGLRWFAVTTAEARADSPASRPGLVLIPLERAAGDSALTWPLPERDCTGAPVTSALAGVSVLSDMTGGTMAIYATDDSGQLWHFPLADATRRPRPGTPTCRHRLPVTAGTDHAEPPLLLGGSTSALIVYGQGSEIAAIPARPGGSPARIVAEPANGGFLLRALPGQGGTSDQAGWQLTLPNAGEKLEALSDVFPGYLHFTTRTADGLQRAYLVQASTGESTGRTREGGPPQPFVTGQAATPEGELVLTSTPRPGPRQPAGTSGAQAHTITLWSVDRSSARPLSTTVATRRTGRISWREIMAPIQQDAP
;
A
#
# COMPACT_ATOMS: atom_id res chain seq x y z
N MET A 1 -69.99 30.48 -11.49
CA MET A 1 -69.72 30.05 -10.10
C MET A 1 -68.98 28.74 -10.19
N ILE A 2 -67.77 28.46 -9.73
CA ILE A 2 -66.72 29.05 -8.86
C ILE A 2 -65.47 28.23 -9.28
N ALA A 3 -64.44 28.79 -9.94
CA ALA A 3 -63.22 29.35 -9.36
C ALA A 3 -62.34 28.38 -8.51
N VAL A 4 -61.14 28.06 -9.06
CA VAL A 4 -59.78 27.95 -8.44
C VAL A 4 -59.59 26.84 -7.37
N VAL A 5 -58.59 25.93 -7.39
CA VAL A 5 -57.13 26.12 -7.26
C VAL A 5 -56.40 24.86 -7.77
N LEU A 6 -55.47 25.02 -8.73
CA LEU A 6 -54.40 24.06 -9.01
C LEU A 6 -53.28 24.27 -7.98
N ALA A 7 -52.97 23.26 -7.15
CA ALA A 7 -51.78 23.25 -6.32
C ALA A 7 -50.68 22.44 -7.03
N TRP A 8 -49.68 23.16 -7.53
CA TRP A 8 -48.42 22.60 -8.02
C TRP A 8 -47.61 22.07 -6.83
N PHE A 9 -47.36 20.77 -6.77
CA PHE A 9 -46.24 20.23 -5.99
C PHE A 9 -44.97 20.35 -6.83
N LEU A 10 -44.22 21.42 -6.59
CA LEU A 10 -42.81 21.52 -6.98
C LEU A 10 -42.02 20.48 -6.18
N PRO A 11 -41.35 19.50 -6.80
CA PRO A 11 -40.29 18.79 -6.10
C PRO A 11 -39.21 19.82 -5.75
N LEU A 12 -38.89 19.92 -4.46
CA LEU A 12 -37.72 20.63 -3.96
C LEU A 12 -36.50 20.14 -4.74
N SER A 13 -36.10 20.94 -5.72
CA SER A 13 -34.83 20.83 -6.40
C SER A 13 -33.73 21.02 -5.35
N TRP A 14 -33.15 19.91 -4.91
CA TRP A 14 -31.83 19.93 -4.28
C TRP A 14 -30.88 20.47 -5.33
N ALA A 15 -30.46 21.72 -5.14
CA ALA A 15 -29.46 22.35 -5.95
C ALA A 15 -28.24 21.43 -6.03
N ALA A 16 -27.88 21.06 -7.25
CA ALA A 16 -26.64 20.38 -7.54
C ALA A 16 -25.49 21.27 -7.03
N TRP A 17 -24.86 20.85 -5.94
CA TRP A 17 -23.58 21.42 -5.52
C TRP A 17 -22.54 20.94 -6.53
N ALA A 18 -22.38 21.71 -7.61
CA ALA A 18 -21.25 21.63 -8.51
C ALA A 18 -20.00 22.15 -7.78
N GLY A 19 -19.40 21.28 -6.97
CA GLY A 19 -18.07 21.42 -6.38
C GLY A 19 -17.28 20.15 -6.67
N SER A 20 -16.01 20.28 -7.04
CA SER A 20 -15.12 19.15 -7.34
C SER A 20 -15.24 18.00 -6.32
N ALA A 21 -15.19 16.74 -6.80
CA ALA A 21 -15.25 15.51 -6.00
C ALA A 21 -14.20 15.39 -4.87
N ALA A 22 -13.24 16.31 -4.78
CA ALA A 22 -12.34 16.49 -3.65
C ALA A 22 -13.12 17.04 -2.44
N GLY A 23 -13.84 16.15 -1.74
CA GLY A 23 -14.61 16.47 -0.53
C GLY A 23 -15.46 15.32 0.03
N ASN A 24 -15.74 14.27 -0.76
CA ASN A 24 -16.66 13.19 -0.37
C ASN A 24 -16.01 11.79 -0.36
N LEU A 25 -14.68 11.70 -0.17
CA LEU A 25 -14.07 10.39 0.02
C LEU A 25 -14.40 9.84 1.42
N PRO A 26 -14.70 8.54 1.53
CA PRO A 26 -14.68 7.86 2.82
C PRO A 26 -13.38 8.14 3.58
N LEU A 27 -13.50 8.25 4.91
CA LEU A 27 -12.37 8.48 5.80
C LEU A 27 -11.55 7.21 6.04
N ALA A 28 -12.16 6.04 5.86
CA ALA A 28 -11.51 4.76 6.07
C ALA A 28 -12.10 3.67 5.17
N TYR A 29 -11.30 2.63 4.93
CA TYR A 29 -11.72 1.39 4.29
C TYR A 29 -11.33 0.22 5.18
N LEU A 30 -12.34 -0.53 5.63
CA LEU A 30 -12.24 -1.55 6.66
C LEU A 30 -12.52 -2.94 6.08
N PRO A 31 -11.48 -3.77 5.82
CA PRO A 31 -11.68 -5.17 5.48
C PRO A 31 -12.07 -5.97 6.73
N GLN A 32 -13.09 -6.81 6.62
CA GLN A 32 -13.55 -7.66 7.72
C GLN A 32 -13.66 -9.13 7.27
N ASP A 33 -13.32 -10.05 8.17
CA ASP A 33 -13.56 -11.48 7.93
C ASP A 33 -15.06 -11.81 7.95
N GLY A 34 -15.47 -12.72 7.07
CA GLY A 34 -16.83 -13.24 7.03
C GLY A 34 -16.98 -14.51 7.86
N LYS A 35 -18.14 -15.16 7.76
CA LYS A 35 -18.43 -16.42 8.46
C LYS A 35 -17.44 -17.54 8.12
N TYR A 36 -16.95 -17.57 6.87
CA TYR A 36 -16.00 -18.58 6.40
C TYR A 36 -14.63 -17.97 6.11
N PRO A 37 -13.53 -18.73 6.23
CA PRO A 37 -12.18 -18.26 5.90
C PRO A 37 -11.95 -17.80 4.46
N TRP A 38 -12.88 -18.06 3.54
CA TRP A 38 -12.85 -17.65 2.13
C TRP A 38 -13.91 -16.58 1.80
N THR A 39 -14.57 -16.01 2.82
CA THR A 39 -15.57 -14.93 2.68
C THR A 39 -15.16 -13.76 3.55
N GLY A 40 -15.45 -12.54 3.10
CA GLY A 40 -15.16 -11.33 3.85
C GLY A 40 -15.95 -10.14 3.31
N ARG A 41 -15.70 -8.98 3.90
CA ARG A 41 -16.41 -7.73 3.60
C ARG A 41 -15.41 -6.59 3.50
N LEU A 42 -15.82 -5.51 2.84
CA LEU A 42 -15.09 -4.25 2.81
C LEU A 42 -16.07 -3.11 3.01
N TYR A 43 -15.90 -2.39 4.10
CA TYR A 43 -16.71 -1.23 4.43
C TYR A 43 -15.95 0.05 4.11
N ALA A 44 -16.62 1.01 3.48
CA ALA A 44 -16.19 2.39 3.51
C ALA A 44 -16.84 3.11 4.69
N LEU A 45 -16.05 3.83 5.48
CA LEU A 45 -16.51 4.50 6.69
C LEU A 45 -16.44 6.02 6.54
N GLY A 46 -17.41 6.72 7.09
CA GLY A 46 -17.47 8.18 7.14
C GLY A 46 -18.07 8.67 8.45
N TRP A 47 -17.47 9.72 9.02
CA TRP A 47 -17.96 10.44 10.18
C TRP A 47 -17.48 11.89 10.11
N SER A 48 -17.97 12.77 10.98
CA SER A 48 -17.41 14.11 11.12
C SER A 48 -16.26 14.08 12.13
N PRO A 49 -15.00 14.39 11.75
CA PRO A 49 -13.88 14.44 12.70
C PRO A 49 -14.02 15.54 13.76
N GLU A 50 -14.92 16.50 13.55
CA GLU A 50 -15.18 17.62 14.47
C GLU A 50 -16.29 17.32 15.48
N GLN A 51 -17.09 16.27 15.27
CA GLN A 51 -18.14 15.85 16.18
C GLN A 51 -17.75 14.49 16.77
N SER A 52 -17.56 14.41 18.09
CA SER A 52 -17.56 13.11 18.75
C SER A 52 -18.91 12.45 18.46
N ALA A 53 -18.90 11.27 17.83
CA ALA A 53 -20.11 10.49 17.59
C ALA A 53 -20.63 9.95 18.92
N THR A 54 -21.27 10.80 19.71
CA THR A 54 -22.09 10.39 20.88
C THR A 54 -23.43 9.82 20.44
N ASP A 55 -23.82 10.04 19.18
CA ASP A 55 -24.98 9.42 18.54
C ASP A 55 -24.56 8.17 17.76
N THR A 56 -25.29 7.07 17.96
CA THR A 56 -25.13 5.78 17.27
C THR A 56 -25.62 5.90 15.82
N VAL A 57 -24.83 6.57 14.98
CA VAL A 57 -25.09 6.67 13.53
C VAL A 57 -24.28 5.59 12.81
N PRO A 58 -24.86 4.85 11.84
CA PRO A 58 -24.09 3.94 11.01
C PRO A 58 -22.94 4.69 10.32
N LEU A 59 -21.70 4.27 10.59
CA LEU A 59 -20.52 4.87 9.96
C LEU A 59 -20.29 4.35 8.55
N ALA A 60 -20.86 3.17 8.23
CA ALA A 60 -20.72 2.54 6.93
C ALA A 60 -21.46 3.34 5.85
N LEU A 61 -20.71 3.86 4.87
CA LEU A 61 -21.22 4.54 3.69
C LEU A 61 -21.65 3.53 2.62
N TRP A 62 -20.85 2.47 2.45
CA TRP A 62 -21.14 1.34 1.57
C TRP A 62 -20.38 0.08 2.01
N GLU A 63 -20.83 -1.08 1.51
CA GLU A 63 -20.21 -2.39 1.73
C GLU A 63 -20.05 -3.12 0.39
N ALA A 64 -18.81 -3.47 0.02
CA ALA A 64 -18.51 -4.01 -1.31
C ALA A 64 -19.14 -5.39 -1.56
N GLY A 65 -19.20 -6.26 -0.56
CA GLY A 65 -19.86 -7.56 -0.62
C GLY A 65 -21.35 -7.44 -0.95
N ALA A 66 -22.06 -6.52 -0.29
CA ALA A 66 -23.46 -6.22 -0.58
C ALA A 66 -23.66 -5.73 -2.02
N TRP A 67 -22.78 -4.87 -2.52
CA TRP A 67 -22.77 -4.46 -3.93
C TRP A 67 -22.55 -5.63 -4.87
N LEU A 68 -21.55 -6.46 -4.59
CA LEU A 68 -21.26 -7.65 -5.38
C LEU A 68 -22.43 -8.63 -5.38
N ASP A 69 -23.11 -8.82 -4.25
CA ASP A 69 -24.23 -9.76 -4.08
C ASP A 69 -25.51 -9.29 -4.76
N ALA A 70 -25.77 -7.97 -4.77
CA ALA A 70 -26.95 -7.39 -5.41
C ALA A 70 -26.87 -7.44 -6.95
N ASN A 71 -25.67 -7.41 -7.52
CA ASN A 71 -25.48 -7.36 -8.97
C ASN A 71 -25.42 -8.76 -9.62
N PRO A 72 -25.89 -8.92 -10.87
CA PRO A 72 -25.74 -10.17 -11.60
C PRO A 72 -24.26 -10.53 -11.83
N VAL A 73 -23.91 -11.82 -11.77
CA VAL A 73 -22.54 -12.29 -12.06
C VAL A 73 -22.06 -11.88 -13.47
N ALA A 74 -23.00 -11.79 -14.42
CA ALA A 74 -22.72 -11.41 -15.80
C ALA A 74 -22.31 -9.94 -15.98
N SER A 75 -22.64 -9.03 -15.05
CA SER A 75 -22.23 -7.62 -15.16
C SER A 75 -20.79 -7.37 -14.68
N ARG A 76 -20.19 -8.34 -13.98
CA ARG A 76 -18.83 -8.21 -13.44
C ARG A 76 -17.77 -8.25 -14.54
N ARG A 77 -16.81 -7.33 -14.44
CA ARG A 77 -15.69 -7.18 -15.38
C ARG A 77 -14.46 -7.90 -14.86
N LEU A 78 -14.46 -9.21 -15.08
CA LEU A 78 -13.51 -10.16 -14.53
C LEU A 78 -12.48 -10.56 -15.58
N TYR A 79 -11.20 -10.35 -15.29
CA TYR A 79 -10.10 -10.65 -16.20
C TYR A 79 -9.04 -11.55 -15.58
N THR A 80 -8.34 -12.27 -16.43
CA THR A 80 -7.11 -13.00 -16.10
C THR A 80 -6.13 -12.87 -17.27
N SER A 81 -4.94 -13.43 -17.15
CA SER A 81 -3.97 -13.49 -18.24
C SER A 81 -3.85 -14.91 -18.79
N ILE A 82 -3.45 -15.04 -20.05
CA ILE A 82 -3.06 -16.30 -20.70
C ILE A 82 -1.73 -16.07 -21.43
N ALA A 83 -0.94 -17.12 -21.62
CA ALA A 83 0.28 -17.02 -22.42
C ALA A 83 0.44 -18.30 -23.26
N PRO A 84 -0.35 -18.44 -24.34
CA PRO A 84 -0.53 -19.70 -25.06
C PRO A 84 0.74 -20.24 -25.75
N SER A 85 1.73 -19.38 -25.99
CA SER A 85 3.00 -19.73 -26.63
C SER A 85 4.21 -19.29 -25.78
N GLY A 86 4.02 -19.12 -24.47
CA GLY A 86 5.05 -18.65 -23.54
C GLY A 86 4.94 -17.17 -23.19
N PRO A 87 5.86 -16.63 -22.36
CA PRO A 87 5.76 -15.29 -21.75
C PRO A 87 5.56 -14.14 -22.75
N ASP A 88 6.14 -14.22 -23.94
CA ASP A 88 6.04 -13.16 -24.96
C ASP A 88 4.66 -13.11 -25.65
N SER A 89 3.81 -14.13 -25.44
CA SER A 89 2.43 -14.18 -25.96
C SER A 89 1.39 -13.79 -24.91
N GLU A 90 1.86 -13.30 -23.76
CA GLU A 90 1.01 -13.01 -22.61
C GLU A 90 0.04 -11.87 -22.92
N ARG A 91 -1.23 -12.08 -22.58
CA ARG A 91 -2.29 -11.09 -22.81
C ARG A 91 -3.42 -11.25 -21.81
N LEU A 92 -4.12 -10.14 -21.59
CA LEU A 92 -5.34 -10.10 -20.81
C LEU A 92 -6.51 -10.73 -21.57
N VAL A 93 -7.32 -11.55 -20.90
CA VAL A 93 -8.56 -12.12 -21.42
C VAL A 93 -9.67 -12.05 -20.36
N PRO A 94 -10.95 -11.98 -20.77
CA PRO A 94 -12.07 -12.16 -19.83
C PRO A 94 -11.96 -13.53 -19.15
N LEU A 95 -12.30 -13.61 -17.85
CA LEU A 95 -12.32 -14.88 -17.12
C LEU A 95 -13.53 -15.73 -17.55
N GLN A 96 -13.48 -16.29 -18.74
CA GLN A 96 -14.50 -17.16 -19.31
C GLN A 96 -13.87 -18.47 -19.79
N TRP A 97 -14.59 -19.58 -19.65
CA TRP A 97 -14.05 -20.90 -19.97
C TRP A 97 -13.45 -21.00 -21.38
N SER A 98 -14.16 -20.46 -22.37
CA SER A 98 -13.74 -20.44 -23.78
C SER A 98 -12.54 -19.54 -24.08
N ALA A 99 -12.20 -18.61 -23.19
CA ALA A 99 -11.10 -17.67 -23.36
C ALA A 99 -9.79 -18.14 -22.72
N LEU A 100 -9.85 -19.17 -21.85
CA LEU A 100 -8.68 -19.76 -21.21
C LEU A 100 -7.89 -20.62 -22.21
N ASP A 101 -6.55 -20.61 -22.11
CA ASP A 101 -5.71 -21.50 -22.91
C ASP A 101 -5.74 -22.94 -22.38
N MET A 102 -5.36 -23.90 -23.24
CA MET A 102 -5.30 -25.32 -22.87
C MET A 102 -4.32 -25.61 -21.72
N ALA A 103 -3.39 -24.71 -21.38
CA ALA A 103 -2.47 -24.87 -20.26
C ALA A 103 -3.08 -24.40 -18.93
N SER A 104 -4.08 -23.51 -18.98
CA SER A 104 -4.84 -22.99 -17.84
C SER A 104 -6.05 -23.87 -17.51
N GLN A 105 -6.61 -24.57 -18.51
CA GLN A 105 -7.71 -25.54 -18.38
C GLN A 105 -7.40 -26.90 -17.68
N PRO A 106 -6.16 -27.48 -17.65
CA PRO A 106 -5.91 -28.80 -17.08
C PRO A 106 -5.94 -28.81 -15.54
N ALA A 107 -5.68 -27.66 -14.91
CA ALA A 107 -5.94 -27.44 -13.47
C ALA A 107 -7.43 -27.53 -13.11
N ALA A 108 -8.31 -27.63 -14.11
CA ALA A 108 -9.74 -27.74 -14.01
C ALA A 108 -10.27 -29.14 -14.39
N ALA A 109 -9.38 -30.15 -14.52
CA ALA A 109 -9.79 -31.55 -14.48
C ALA A 109 -10.59 -31.83 -13.18
N PRO A 110 -11.60 -32.71 -13.22
CA PRO A 110 -12.39 -33.02 -12.03
C PRO A 110 -11.45 -33.40 -10.89
N ASP A 111 -11.72 -32.81 -9.73
CA ASP A 111 -11.04 -33.20 -8.50
C ASP A 111 -11.18 -34.73 -8.38
N PRO A 112 -10.07 -35.51 -8.29
CA PRO A 112 -10.13 -36.96 -8.24
C PRO A 112 -10.99 -37.48 -7.07
N GLU A 113 -11.29 -36.66 -6.06
CA GLU A 113 -12.17 -37.05 -4.95
C GLU A 113 -13.66 -36.74 -5.16
N ASN A 114 -14.06 -35.76 -5.99
CA ASN A 114 -15.44 -35.22 -5.98
C ASN A 114 -16.12 -35.08 -7.36
N GLY A 115 -15.38 -35.18 -8.47
CA GLY A 115 -16.00 -35.19 -9.82
C GLY A 115 -16.58 -33.86 -10.32
N VAL A 116 -16.44 -32.75 -9.58
CA VAL A 116 -17.02 -31.46 -10.00
C VAL A 116 -16.29 -30.88 -11.22
N PRO A 117 -17.01 -30.55 -12.32
CA PRO A 117 -16.44 -29.97 -13.53
C PRO A 117 -15.70 -28.65 -13.27
N GLY A 118 -14.64 -28.40 -14.02
CA GLY A 118 -13.89 -27.15 -13.98
C GLY A 118 -14.73 -25.91 -14.30
N GLN A 119 -15.72 -26.05 -15.19
CA GLN A 119 -16.67 -25.00 -15.54
C GLN A 119 -17.48 -24.54 -14.32
N ASP A 120 -17.90 -25.47 -13.47
CA ASP A 120 -18.67 -25.16 -12.26
C ASP A 120 -17.80 -24.46 -11.22
N LYS A 121 -16.55 -24.90 -11.06
CA LYS A 121 -15.55 -24.22 -10.20
C LYS A 121 -15.30 -22.79 -10.69
N LEU A 122 -15.19 -22.60 -12.01
CA LEU A 122 -15.03 -21.27 -12.62
C LEU A 122 -16.27 -20.39 -12.39
N ALA A 123 -17.47 -20.95 -12.56
CA ALA A 123 -18.72 -20.24 -12.30
C ALA A 123 -18.79 -19.78 -10.83
N TRP A 124 -18.41 -20.64 -9.88
CA TRP A 124 -18.33 -20.28 -8.47
C TRP A 124 -17.32 -19.17 -8.19
N LEU A 125 -16.14 -19.23 -8.82
CA LEU A 125 -15.11 -18.20 -8.70
C LEU A 125 -15.57 -16.84 -9.25
N ARG A 126 -16.42 -16.85 -10.30
CA ARG A 126 -17.08 -15.66 -10.84
C ARG A 126 -18.20 -15.13 -9.93
N GLY A 127 -18.70 -15.94 -8.99
CA GLY A 127 -19.68 -15.55 -7.98
C GLY A 127 -21.01 -16.32 -8.02
N GLU A 128 -21.09 -17.44 -8.75
CA GLU A 128 -22.26 -18.34 -8.67
C GLU A 128 -22.30 -19.09 -7.33
N ARG A 129 -23.51 -19.24 -6.78
CA ARG A 129 -23.72 -19.80 -5.42
C ARG A 129 -24.71 -20.96 -5.39
N THR A 130 -25.21 -21.40 -6.54
CA THR A 130 -26.31 -22.36 -6.65
C THR A 130 -25.86 -23.82 -6.56
N ASN A 131 -24.58 -24.11 -6.85
CA ASN A 131 -24.06 -25.48 -6.83
C ASN A 131 -23.69 -25.92 -5.41
N ALA A 132 -24.51 -26.82 -4.84
CA ALA A 132 -24.33 -27.34 -3.48
C ALA A 132 -23.11 -28.27 -3.30
N ALA A 133 -22.47 -28.74 -4.39
CA ALA A 133 -21.23 -29.50 -4.32
C ALA A 133 -19.99 -28.61 -4.10
N LEU A 134 -20.13 -27.30 -4.24
CA LEU A 134 -19.07 -26.31 -4.03
C LEU A 134 -19.23 -25.62 -2.67
N ARG A 135 -18.19 -24.88 -2.27
CA ARG A 135 -18.18 -24.19 -0.98
C ARG A 135 -19.31 -23.17 -0.84
N PRO A 136 -19.97 -23.07 0.33
CA PRO A 136 -20.94 -22.02 0.58
C PRO A 136 -20.26 -20.65 0.61
N ARG A 137 -20.95 -19.60 0.15
CA ARG A 137 -20.52 -18.20 0.26
C ARG A 137 -21.60 -17.38 0.94
N GLU A 138 -21.25 -16.71 2.04
CA GLU A 138 -22.10 -15.69 2.66
C GLU A 138 -22.26 -14.48 1.72
N THR A 139 -21.14 -14.06 1.12
CA THR A 139 -21.05 -12.99 0.13
C THR A 139 -20.04 -13.35 -0.96
N ARG A 140 -20.16 -12.74 -2.13
CA ARG A 140 -19.21 -12.91 -3.26
C ARG A 140 -17.81 -12.37 -2.95
N MET A 141 -17.66 -11.46 -1.99
CA MET A 141 -16.36 -10.97 -1.55
C MET A 141 -15.65 -12.00 -0.66
N ALA A 142 -14.38 -12.29 -0.94
CA ALA A 142 -13.54 -13.09 -0.05
C ALA A 142 -12.85 -12.21 1.01
N ASN A 143 -12.30 -12.84 2.06
CA ASN A 143 -11.55 -12.09 3.06
C ASN A 143 -10.25 -11.51 2.49
N ALA A 144 -9.88 -10.37 3.04
CA ALA A 144 -8.68 -9.64 2.68
C ALA A 144 -7.64 -9.63 3.81
N ARG A 145 -7.71 -10.59 4.74
CA ARG A 145 -6.81 -10.67 5.89
C ARG A 145 -5.34 -10.73 5.42
N GLY A 146 -4.57 -9.72 5.82
CA GLY A 146 -3.16 -9.54 5.45
C GLY A 146 -2.93 -8.74 4.16
N ALA A 147 -4.00 -8.22 3.52
CA ALA A 147 -3.90 -7.29 2.41
C ALA A 147 -4.08 -5.84 2.89
N ARG A 148 -3.41 -4.91 2.21
CA ARG A 148 -3.61 -3.47 2.39
C ARG A 148 -4.56 -2.92 1.35
N VAL A 149 -5.42 -2.01 1.78
CA VAL A 149 -6.22 -1.19 0.88
C VAL A 149 -5.35 -0.10 0.27
N LEU A 150 -5.31 0.01 -1.05
CA LEU A 150 -4.70 1.14 -1.75
C LEU A 150 -5.77 2.01 -2.40
N VAL A 151 -5.79 3.30 -2.04
CA VAL A 151 -6.65 4.29 -2.69
C VAL A 151 -5.85 5.01 -3.77
N VAL A 152 -6.24 4.84 -5.03
CA VAL A 152 -5.65 5.54 -6.17
C VAL A 152 -6.55 6.70 -6.57
N SER A 153 -6.06 7.91 -6.38
CA SER A 153 -6.76 9.14 -6.77
C SER A 153 -6.55 9.46 -8.26
N PRO A 154 -7.33 10.40 -8.84
CA PRO A 154 -6.93 11.11 -10.05
C PRO A 154 -5.48 11.60 -9.94
N PRO A 155 -4.73 11.69 -11.05
CA PRO A 155 -3.34 12.12 -10.99
C PRO A 155 -3.21 13.43 -10.23
N ALA A 156 -2.30 13.47 -9.26
CA ALA A 156 -2.07 14.67 -8.46
C ALA A 156 -1.15 15.64 -9.20
N TRP A 157 -1.04 16.87 -8.73
CA TRP A 157 -0.02 17.78 -9.26
C TRP A 157 1.38 17.31 -8.86
N GLN A 158 2.24 17.05 -9.84
CA GLN A 158 3.65 16.69 -9.64
C GLN A 158 4.54 17.67 -10.44
N PRO A 159 4.98 18.79 -9.83
CA PRO A 159 5.87 19.74 -10.52
C PRO A 159 7.21 19.09 -10.84
N GLY A 160 7.85 19.50 -11.94
CA GLY A 160 9.15 18.98 -12.37
C GLY A 160 9.08 17.76 -13.31
N LYS A 161 7.90 17.12 -13.46
CA LYS A 161 7.69 16.02 -14.41
C LYS A 161 7.20 16.52 -15.76
N ALA A 162 8.09 16.55 -16.75
CA ALA A 162 7.75 17.01 -18.10
C ALA A 162 6.56 16.25 -18.69
N GLY A 163 5.58 16.98 -19.24
CA GLY A 163 4.36 16.41 -19.85
C GLY A 163 3.28 15.92 -18.87
N HIS A 164 3.58 15.76 -17.57
CA HIS A 164 2.63 15.21 -16.60
C HIS A 164 1.39 16.11 -16.40
N ALA A 165 1.56 17.43 -16.50
CA ALA A 165 0.44 18.37 -16.35
C ALA A 165 -0.71 18.13 -17.35
N ALA A 166 -0.39 17.74 -18.59
CA ALA A 166 -1.40 17.42 -19.61
C ALA A 166 -2.10 16.09 -19.30
N PHE A 167 -1.34 15.08 -18.85
CA PHE A 167 -1.89 13.81 -18.38
C PHE A 167 -2.85 14.01 -17.20
N ARG A 168 -2.46 14.82 -16.22
CA ARG A 168 -3.33 15.21 -15.10
C ARG A 168 -4.61 15.84 -15.59
N GLU A 169 -4.53 16.82 -16.48
CA GLU A 169 -5.74 17.49 -17.00
C GLU A 169 -6.67 16.50 -17.71
N ARG A 170 -6.11 15.57 -18.49
CA ARG A 170 -6.87 14.53 -19.18
C ARG A 170 -7.59 13.58 -18.22
N TYR A 171 -6.97 13.21 -17.11
CA TYR A 171 -7.51 12.20 -16.18
C TYR A 171 -7.99 12.77 -14.83
N ARG A 172 -8.13 14.10 -14.70
CA ARG A 172 -8.54 14.75 -13.44
C ARG A 172 -9.93 14.35 -12.95
N THR A 173 -10.78 13.81 -13.84
CA THR A 173 -12.15 13.40 -13.54
C THR A 173 -12.34 11.89 -13.47
N ARG A 174 -11.27 11.08 -13.60
CA ARG A 174 -11.40 9.63 -13.37
C ARG A 174 -11.87 9.37 -11.93
N PRO A 175 -12.63 8.31 -11.65
CA PRO A 175 -13.04 8.02 -10.28
C PRO A 175 -11.81 7.73 -9.41
N HIS A 176 -11.91 8.03 -8.11
CA HIS A 176 -10.99 7.47 -7.13
C HIS A 176 -11.24 5.96 -7.04
N MET A 177 -10.18 5.17 -7.02
CA MET A 177 -10.23 3.70 -7.01
C MET A 177 -9.72 3.14 -5.69
N VAL A 178 -10.36 2.10 -5.19
CA VAL A 178 -9.87 1.26 -4.08
C VAL A 178 -9.42 -0.08 -4.66
N TRP A 179 -8.15 -0.42 -4.45
CA TRP A 179 -7.56 -1.70 -4.85
C TRP A 179 -7.32 -2.58 -3.63
N LEU A 180 -7.79 -3.82 -3.70
CA LEU A 180 -7.69 -4.79 -2.60
C LEU A 180 -7.57 -6.23 -3.12
N GLY A 181 -6.54 -6.93 -2.68
CA GLY A 181 -6.39 -8.37 -2.91
C GLY A 181 -7.13 -9.21 -1.88
N THR A 182 -7.81 -10.28 -2.30
CA THR A 182 -8.58 -11.19 -1.45
C THR A 182 -8.10 -12.64 -1.56
N LYS A 183 -8.43 -13.49 -0.58
CA LYS A 183 -8.00 -14.90 -0.51
C LYS A 183 -8.77 -15.83 -1.45
N ASP A 184 -9.53 -15.31 -2.39
CA ASP A 184 -9.99 -16.06 -3.58
C ASP A 184 -9.18 -15.72 -4.83
N ALA A 185 -7.99 -15.15 -4.64
CA ALA A 185 -7.02 -14.75 -5.66
C ALA A 185 -7.46 -13.58 -6.55
N TRP A 186 -8.56 -12.90 -6.20
CA TRP A 186 -8.97 -11.68 -6.87
C TRP A 186 -8.23 -10.45 -6.34
N LEU A 187 -7.75 -9.64 -7.26
CA LEU A 187 -7.43 -8.24 -7.02
C LEU A 187 -8.60 -7.40 -7.54
N HIS A 188 -9.37 -6.82 -6.61
CA HIS A 188 -10.54 -6.02 -6.93
C HIS A 188 -10.17 -4.54 -7.07
N GLY A 189 -10.83 -3.86 -8.02
CA GLY A 189 -10.80 -2.39 -8.19
C GLY A 189 -12.21 -1.82 -8.04
N PHE A 190 -12.50 -1.21 -6.89
CA PHE A 190 -13.79 -0.57 -6.59
C PHE A 190 -13.73 0.94 -6.80
N ASN A 191 -14.85 1.55 -7.14
CA ASN A 191 -14.99 2.99 -7.01
C ASN A 191 -15.01 3.35 -5.51
N ALA A 192 -14.09 4.22 -5.12
CA ALA A 192 -13.82 4.57 -3.74
C ALA A 192 -15.00 5.27 -3.04
N ILE A 193 -15.90 5.92 -3.79
CA ILE A 193 -16.99 6.72 -3.24
C ILE A 193 -18.26 5.88 -3.03
N ASN A 194 -18.58 4.97 -3.96
CA ASN A 194 -19.85 4.24 -3.94
C ASN A 194 -19.72 2.73 -3.73
N GLY A 195 -18.52 2.14 -3.82
CA GLY A 195 -18.28 0.71 -3.62
C GLY A 195 -18.54 -0.19 -4.84
N GLU A 196 -18.86 0.39 -6.00
CA GLU A 196 -19.08 -0.36 -7.24
C GLU A 196 -17.78 -1.03 -7.71
N GLU A 197 -17.82 -2.34 -8.00
CA GLU A 197 -16.68 -3.06 -8.61
C GLU A 197 -16.58 -2.68 -10.09
N LEU A 198 -15.57 -1.89 -10.46
CA LEU A 198 -15.35 -1.51 -11.85
C LEU A 198 -14.54 -2.57 -12.62
N VAL A 199 -13.70 -3.32 -11.92
CA VAL A 199 -12.85 -4.38 -12.49
C VAL A 199 -12.34 -5.32 -11.40
N ALA A 200 -12.08 -6.58 -11.75
CA ALA A 200 -11.22 -7.46 -10.96
C ALA A 200 -10.25 -8.25 -11.86
N TYR A 201 -9.03 -8.44 -11.36
CA TYR A 201 -7.97 -9.20 -12.01
C TYR A 201 -7.58 -10.43 -11.20
N LEU A 202 -7.49 -11.57 -11.85
CA LEU A 202 -6.97 -12.80 -11.28
C LEU A 202 -5.64 -13.15 -11.96
N PRO A 203 -4.50 -13.08 -11.25
CA PRO A 203 -3.21 -13.47 -11.82
C PRO A 203 -3.25 -14.93 -12.29
N ARG A 204 -2.78 -15.19 -13.51
CA ARG A 204 -2.82 -16.53 -14.12
C ARG A 204 -2.15 -17.58 -13.23
N THR A 205 -1.09 -17.19 -12.55
CA THR A 205 -0.32 -18.06 -11.65
C THR A 205 -1.14 -18.57 -10.47
N LEU A 206 -2.23 -17.89 -10.12
CA LEU A 206 -3.12 -18.23 -9.03
C LEU A 206 -4.41 -18.91 -9.49
N LEU A 207 -4.66 -19.01 -10.80
CA LEU A 207 -5.90 -19.56 -11.35
C LEU A 207 -6.17 -20.98 -10.90
N SER A 208 -5.13 -21.83 -10.89
CA SER A 208 -5.26 -23.24 -10.45
C SER A 208 -5.68 -23.33 -8.98
N GLN A 209 -5.06 -22.53 -8.10
CA GLN A 209 -5.37 -22.53 -6.67
C GLN A 209 -6.74 -21.88 -6.39
N ALA A 210 -7.11 -20.85 -7.15
CA ALA A 210 -8.43 -20.22 -7.08
C ALA A 210 -9.55 -21.16 -7.52
N LEU A 211 -9.32 -22.00 -8.54
CA LEU A 211 -10.26 -23.04 -8.93
C LEU A 211 -10.34 -24.16 -7.89
N ALA A 212 -9.19 -24.57 -7.31
CA ALA A 212 -9.15 -25.55 -6.24
C ALA A 212 -9.93 -25.07 -5.00
N LEU A 213 -9.87 -23.77 -4.68
CA LEU A 213 -10.59 -23.15 -3.56
C LEU A 213 -12.10 -23.41 -3.59
N ALA A 214 -12.71 -23.53 -4.78
CA ALA A 214 -14.14 -23.74 -4.93
C ALA A 214 -14.61 -25.08 -4.32
N GLY A 215 -13.73 -26.09 -4.33
CA GLY A 215 -14.01 -27.41 -3.77
C GLY A 215 -14.00 -27.42 -2.24
N PRO A 216 -14.78 -28.30 -1.56
CA PRO A 216 -14.88 -28.33 -0.11
C PRO A 216 -13.53 -28.43 0.63
N ARG A 217 -12.55 -29.14 0.06
CA ARG A 217 -11.20 -29.35 0.62
C ARG A 217 -10.11 -28.45 0.03
N GLY A 218 -10.45 -27.50 -0.82
CA GLY A 218 -9.49 -26.60 -1.47
C GLY A 218 -8.67 -25.74 -0.50
N ALA A 219 -7.36 -25.64 -0.67
CA ALA A 219 -6.57 -24.71 0.15
C ALA A 219 -6.91 -23.24 -0.18
N LEU A 220 -6.70 -22.34 0.78
CA LEU A 220 -6.75 -20.90 0.48
C LEU A 220 -5.53 -20.51 -0.38
N PRO A 221 -5.71 -19.87 -1.54
CA PRO A 221 -4.61 -19.33 -2.32
C PRO A 221 -3.85 -18.23 -1.56
N PRO A 222 -2.61 -17.92 -1.97
CA PRO A 222 -1.93 -16.71 -1.50
C PRO A 222 -2.70 -15.45 -1.94
N LEU A 223 -2.46 -14.32 -1.25
CA LEU A 223 -3.06 -13.04 -1.63
C LEU A 223 -2.44 -12.53 -2.95
N PRO A 224 -3.24 -12.07 -3.92
CA PRO A 224 -2.75 -11.65 -5.23
C PRO A 224 -2.05 -10.30 -5.25
N CYS A 225 -2.08 -9.52 -4.17
CA CYS A 225 -1.33 -8.26 -4.07
C CYS A 225 -1.46 -7.76 -2.62
N PRO A 226 -0.67 -8.29 -1.65
CA PRO A 226 -0.85 -7.93 -0.25
C PRO A 226 -0.45 -6.48 0.05
N ARG A 227 0.50 -5.93 -0.71
CA ARG A 227 0.97 -4.54 -0.61
C ARG A 227 0.94 -3.88 -2.01
N PRO A 228 -0.24 -3.50 -2.51
CA PRO A 228 -0.37 -2.82 -3.79
C PRO A 228 0.33 -1.46 -3.77
N GLU A 229 0.97 -1.11 -4.88
CA GLU A 229 1.57 0.19 -5.12
C GLU A 229 1.04 0.76 -6.44
N ALA A 230 0.75 2.05 -6.49
CA ALA A 230 0.46 2.74 -7.74
C ALA A 230 1.45 3.88 -8.00
N ALA A 231 1.82 4.05 -9.28
CA ALA A 231 2.71 5.13 -9.69
C ALA A 231 2.30 5.68 -11.06
N ASP A 232 2.43 6.99 -11.23
CA ASP A 232 2.42 7.59 -12.57
C ASP A 232 3.81 7.43 -13.18
N VAL A 233 3.87 6.74 -14.32
CA VAL A 233 5.09 6.35 -15.03
C VAL A 233 4.98 6.72 -16.51
N VAL A 234 6.11 6.76 -17.22
CA VAL A 234 6.12 6.93 -18.67
C VAL A 234 6.26 5.57 -19.34
N ILE A 235 5.27 5.22 -20.15
CA ILE A 235 5.23 4.03 -21.01
C ILE A 235 4.86 4.51 -22.42
N GLN A 236 5.65 4.11 -23.40
CA GLN A 236 5.55 4.43 -24.81
C GLN A 236 5.50 5.94 -25.04
N ARG A 237 6.33 6.67 -24.26
CA ARG A 237 6.40 8.14 -24.21
C ARG A 237 5.12 8.83 -23.73
N GLU A 238 4.19 8.08 -23.15
CA GLU A 238 2.96 8.60 -22.56
C GLU A 238 2.93 8.34 -21.06
N TRP A 239 2.37 9.29 -20.32
CA TRP A 239 2.10 9.08 -18.90
C TRP A 239 0.96 8.08 -18.72
N ARG A 240 1.17 7.12 -17.82
CA ARG A 240 0.23 6.08 -17.41
C ARG A 240 0.24 5.96 -15.90
N THR A 241 -0.89 5.64 -15.29
CA THR A 241 -0.93 5.17 -13.89
C THR A 241 -0.87 3.66 -13.90
N VAL A 242 0.17 3.08 -13.31
CA VAL A 242 0.34 1.64 -13.19
C VAL A 242 0.10 1.16 -11.78
N LEU A 243 -0.40 -0.08 -11.65
CA LEU A 243 -0.49 -0.82 -10.40
C LEU A 243 0.57 -1.92 -10.41
N LEU A 244 1.39 -1.96 -9.36
CA LEU A 244 2.49 -2.89 -9.19
C LEU A 244 2.20 -3.83 -8.03
N CYS A 245 2.32 -5.13 -8.28
CA CYS A 245 1.88 -6.14 -7.34
C CYS A 245 2.88 -7.29 -7.21
N ALA A 246 3.03 -7.76 -5.97
CA ALA A 246 3.74 -8.98 -5.61
C ALA A 246 2.73 -10.08 -5.25
N ILE A 247 3.09 -11.31 -5.59
CA ILE A 247 2.41 -12.53 -5.17
C ILE A 247 3.43 -13.30 -4.33
N PRO A 248 3.28 -13.31 -2.99
CA PRO A 248 4.22 -14.01 -2.13
C PRO A 248 4.09 -15.52 -2.28
N ALA A 249 5.18 -16.24 -1.99
CA ALA A 249 5.15 -17.69 -1.89
C ALA A 249 4.23 -18.16 -0.76
N THR A 250 3.68 -19.36 -0.89
CA THR A 250 2.97 -20.01 0.22
C THR A 250 3.97 -20.74 1.13
N ALA A 251 3.68 -20.81 2.44
CA ALA A 251 4.54 -21.53 3.39
C ALA A 251 4.71 -23.03 3.05
N LYS A 252 3.79 -23.61 2.28
CA LYS A 252 3.83 -25.01 1.81
C LYS A 252 4.63 -25.21 0.52
N GLY A 253 5.02 -24.13 -0.17
CA GLY A 253 5.74 -24.20 -1.44
C GLY A 253 4.87 -24.52 -2.66
N ASP A 254 3.54 -24.60 -2.50
CA ASP A 254 2.59 -25.01 -3.54
C ASP A 254 2.38 -23.95 -4.66
N SER A 255 2.90 -22.73 -4.48
CA SER A 255 2.88 -21.66 -5.48
C SER A 255 4.22 -20.96 -5.54
N ALA A 256 4.77 -20.84 -6.74
CA ALA A 256 5.92 -19.98 -6.98
C ALA A 256 5.53 -18.51 -6.68
N PRO A 257 6.40 -17.74 -6.02
CA PRO A 257 6.21 -16.30 -5.90
C PRO A 257 6.24 -15.66 -7.29
N GLY A 258 5.58 -14.51 -7.43
CA GLY A 258 5.46 -13.81 -8.69
C GLY A 258 5.22 -12.33 -8.51
N ILE A 259 5.16 -11.62 -9.62
CA ILE A 259 4.85 -10.19 -9.68
C ILE A 259 4.06 -9.91 -10.95
N PHE A 260 3.31 -8.82 -10.97
CA PHE A 260 2.67 -8.33 -12.19
C PHE A 260 2.51 -6.81 -12.15
N ALA A 261 2.31 -6.24 -13.34
CA ALA A 261 2.06 -4.83 -13.53
C ALA A 261 0.84 -4.62 -14.45
N LEU A 262 -0.09 -3.77 -14.02
CA LEU A 262 -1.28 -3.40 -14.78
C LEU A 262 -1.25 -1.89 -15.08
N ASP A 263 -1.62 -1.49 -16.30
CA ASP A 263 -2.06 -0.12 -16.58
C ASP A 263 -3.49 0.05 -16.05
N ILE A 264 -3.68 0.98 -15.12
CA ILE A 264 -4.95 1.31 -14.47
C ILE A 264 -5.38 2.75 -14.76
N THR A 265 -4.87 3.34 -15.85
CA THR A 265 -5.02 4.77 -16.15
C THR A 265 -6.49 5.20 -16.30
N ALA A 266 -7.30 4.37 -16.96
CA ALA A 266 -8.66 4.68 -17.39
C ALA A 266 -9.68 3.61 -16.94
N PRO A 267 -10.03 3.56 -15.64
CA PRO A 267 -10.84 2.47 -15.07
C PRO A 267 -12.30 2.42 -15.56
N THR A 268 -12.78 3.49 -16.21
CA THR A 268 -14.16 3.60 -16.74
C THR A 268 -14.25 3.24 -18.22
N ASP A 269 -13.13 3.07 -18.92
CA ASP A 269 -13.12 2.70 -20.34
C ASP A 269 -13.54 1.24 -20.51
N LEU A 270 -13.93 0.81 -21.72
CA LEU A 270 -14.35 -0.58 -22.01
C LEU A 270 -13.29 -1.63 -21.64
N ALA A 271 -12.01 -1.28 -21.74
CA ALA A 271 -10.88 -2.01 -21.19
C ALA A 271 -10.36 -1.22 -19.97
N PRO A 272 -10.78 -1.58 -18.75
CA PRO A 272 -10.53 -0.76 -17.56
C PRO A 272 -9.10 -0.92 -17.03
N ILE A 273 -8.43 -2.00 -17.46
CA ILE A 273 -7.04 -2.33 -17.19
C ILE A 273 -6.39 -2.88 -18.45
N ALA A 274 -5.08 -2.75 -18.55
CA ALA A 274 -4.26 -3.50 -19.50
C ALA A 274 -3.14 -4.22 -18.76
N LEU A 275 -2.81 -5.44 -19.19
CA LEU A 275 -1.67 -6.18 -18.65
C LEU A 275 -0.39 -5.66 -19.30
N LEU A 276 0.57 -5.22 -18.48
CA LEU A 276 1.92 -4.91 -18.96
C LEU A 276 2.75 -6.19 -19.02
N TRP A 277 2.74 -6.95 -17.93
CA TRP A 277 3.35 -8.28 -17.81
C TRP A 277 3.00 -8.92 -16.47
N GLU A 278 3.12 -10.23 -16.41
CA GLU A 278 3.11 -11.07 -15.23
C GLU A 278 4.31 -12.03 -15.27
N MET A 279 4.98 -12.23 -14.13
CA MET A 279 6.18 -13.04 -14.04
C MET A 279 6.17 -13.89 -12.78
N THR A 280 6.59 -15.15 -12.90
CA THR A 280 6.86 -16.04 -11.76
C THR A 280 8.34 -16.21 -11.54
N ALA A 281 8.71 -16.60 -10.32
CA ALA A 281 10.05 -17.07 -10.03
C ALA A 281 10.44 -18.25 -10.93
N THR A 282 11.69 -18.22 -11.37
CA THR A 282 12.35 -19.30 -12.10
C THR A 282 13.75 -19.49 -11.54
N ALA A 283 14.46 -20.56 -11.90
CA ALA A 283 15.88 -20.69 -11.56
C ALA A 283 16.70 -19.49 -12.10
N ALA A 284 16.33 -18.98 -13.28
CA ALA A 284 16.98 -17.82 -13.91
C ALA A 284 16.74 -16.52 -13.16
N LEU A 285 15.52 -16.35 -12.65
CA LEU A 285 15.02 -15.16 -11.99
C LEU A 285 14.33 -15.59 -10.68
N PRO A 286 15.09 -15.82 -9.59
CA PRO A 286 14.58 -16.37 -8.34
C PRO A 286 13.86 -15.29 -7.52
N LEU A 287 12.74 -14.78 -8.06
CA LEU A 287 11.91 -13.79 -7.38
C LEU A 287 11.49 -14.32 -5.99
N SER A 288 11.56 -13.48 -4.97
CA SER A 288 11.03 -13.80 -3.64
C SER A 288 9.70 -13.10 -3.39
N ALA A 289 9.52 -11.90 -3.95
CA ALA A 289 8.29 -11.11 -3.87
C ALA A 289 7.73 -10.98 -2.44
N ARG A 290 8.61 -10.89 -1.44
CA ARG A 290 8.24 -10.82 0.00
C ARG A 290 7.61 -9.47 0.36
N GLY A 291 8.05 -8.39 -0.29
CA GLY A 291 7.64 -7.01 -0.03
C GLY A 291 6.80 -6.39 -1.16
N PRO A 292 6.52 -5.08 -1.08
CA PRO A 292 5.89 -4.35 -2.19
C PRO A 292 6.80 -4.31 -3.42
N VAL A 293 6.19 -4.21 -4.60
CA VAL A 293 6.88 -3.86 -5.84
C VAL A 293 6.84 -2.34 -6.00
N ARG A 294 7.99 -1.70 -6.21
CA ARG A 294 8.09 -0.22 -6.31
C ARG A 294 8.41 0.23 -7.73
N ALA A 295 7.97 1.43 -8.10
CA ALA A 295 8.41 2.07 -9.34
C ALA A 295 9.75 2.80 -9.10
N ALA A 296 10.70 2.64 -10.02
CA ALA A 296 11.94 3.41 -10.07
C ALA A 296 12.20 3.89 -11.49
N ALA A 297 12.68 5.12 -11.66
CA ALA A 297 12.98 5.69 -12.96
C ALA A 297 14.46 6.06 -13.04
N PHE A 298 15.10 5.65 -14.12
CA PHE A 298 16.51 5.97 -14.37
C PHE A 298 16.62 6.76 -15.67
N ALA A 299 17.58 7.68 -15.74
CA ALA A 299 17.87 8.35 -17.00
C ALA A 299 18.17 7.32 -18.08
N GLY A 300 17.57 7.49 -19.26
CA GLY A 300 17.78 6.72 -20.48
C GLY A 300 18.07 7.65 -21.66
N ASP A 301 18.29 7.08 -22.85
CA ASP A 301 18.62 7.86 -24.05
C ASP A 301 17.47 8.79 -24.50
N ASP A 302 16.22 8.36 -24.30
CA ASP A 302 15.00 9.08 -24.69
C ASP A 302 14.25 9.71 -23.48
N GLY A 303 14.91 9.87 -22.35
CA GLY A 303 14.31 10.32 -21.09
C GLY A 303 14.27 9.22 -20.03
N LEU A 304 13.41 9.37 -19.02
CA LEU A 304 13.34 8.40 -17.92
C LEU A 304 12.82 7.04 -18.40
N ARG A 305 13.57 5.98 -18.15
CA ARG A 305 13.13 4.58 -18.29
C ARG A 305 12.66 4.07 -16.93
N TRP A 306 11.45 3.51 -16.89
CA TRP A 306 10.80 3.05 -15.67
C TRP A 306 10.94 1.54 -15.48
N PHE A 307 11.13 1.15 -14.22
CA PHE A 307 11.32 -0.23 -13.78
C PHE A 307 10.44 -0.52 -12.56
N ALA A 308 9.92 -1.74 -12.49
CA ALA A 308 9.43 -2.35 -11.27
C ALA A 308 10.62 -2.91 -10.48
N VAL A 309 10.71 -2.57 -9.20
CA VAL A 309 11.75 -3.03 -8.27
C VAL A 309 11.14 -4.00 -7.28
N THR A 310 11.69 -5.20 -7.19
CA THR A 310 11.27 -6.26 -6.26
C THR A 310 12.48 -6.99 -5.70
N THR A 311 12.23 -7.97 -4.83
CA THR A 311 13.25 -8.76 -4.13
C THR A 311 13.43 -10.14 -4.79
N ALA A 312 14.67 -10.65 -4.74
CA ALA A 312 15.04 -11.99 -5.18
C ALA A 312 15.89 -12.72 -4.15
N GLU A 313 15.74 -14.05 -4.13
CA GLU A 313 16.58 -14.96 -3.36
C GLU A 313 17.91 -15.24 -4.08
N ALA A 314 18.84 -15.88 -3.37
CA ALA A 314 20.00 -16.49 -4.01
C ALA A 314 19.54 -17.64 -4.93
N ARG A 315 20.21 -17.80 -6.06
CA ARG A 315 19.98 -18.96 -6.93
C ARG A 315 20.52 -20.24 -6.27
N ALA A 316 19.71 -21.28 -6.25
CA ALA A 316 20.09 -22.58 -5.69
C ALA A 316 21.21 -23.28 -6.49
N ASP A 317 21.33 -22.99 -7.78
CA ASP A 317 22.29 -23.63 -8.69
C ASP A 317 23.64 -22.88 -8.80
N SER A 318 23.81 -21.78 -8.07
CA SER A 318 25.02 -20.96 -8.12
C SER A 318 25.41 -20.48 -6.72
N PRO A 319 26.42 -21.10 -6.08
CA PRO A 319 26.89 -20.71 -4.74
C PRO A 319 27.39 -19.26 -4.64
N ALA A 320 27.80 -18.67 -5.77
CA ALA A 320 28.20 -17.25 -5.84
C ALA A 320 26.99 -16.29 -5.92
N SER A 321 25.78 -16.80 -6.14
CA SER A 321 24.56 -16.00 -6.18
C SER A 321 24.22 -15.53 -4.78
N ARG A 322 23.79 -14.27 -4.66
CA ARG A 322 23.33 -13.67 -3.40
C ARG A 322 21.92 -13.13 -3.56
N PRO A 323 21.13 -13.06 -2.48
CA PRO A 323 19.85 -12.38 -2.51
C PRO A 323 20.06 -10.89 -2.82
N GLY A 324 19.02 -10.23 -3.31
CA GLY A 324 19.16 -8.84 -3.76
C GLY A 324 17.90 -8.26 -4.35
N LEU A 325 18.04 -7.10 -5.00
CA LEU A 325 16.97 -6.48 -5.75
C LEU A 325 16.97 -6.95 -7.21
N VAL A 326 15.79 -6.92 -7.82
CA VAL A 326 15.57 -7.15 -9.24
C VAL A 326 14.81 -5.98 -9.80
N LEU A 327 15.29 -5.42 -10.90
CA LEU A 327 14.68 -4.32 -11.62
C LEU A 327 14.19 -4.84 -12.98
N ILE A 328 12.87 -4.77 -13.19
CA ILE A 328 12.21 -5.25 -14.40
C ILE A 328 11.68 -4.03 -15.16
N PRO A 329 12.06 -3.82 -16.44
CA PRO A 329 11.51 -2.74 -17.23
C PRO A 329 9.97 -2.80 -17.25
N LEU A 330 9.29 -1.66 -17.02
CA LEU A 330 7.84 -1.61 -17.19
C LEU A 330 7.46 -1.75 -18.66
N GLU A 331 8.27 -1.14 -19.53
CA GLU A 331 8.23 -1.36 -20.96
C GLU A 331 9.17 -2.50 -21.33
N ARG A 332 8.60 -3.65 -21.69
CA ARG A 332 9.38 -4.82 -22.11
C ARG A 332 9.28 -5.00 -23.62
N ALA A 333 10.43 -5.05 -24.28
CA ALA A 333 10.57 -5.61 -25.61
C ALA A 333 11.03 -7.08 -25.51
N ALA A 334 10.80 -7.85 -26.58
CA ALA A 334 11.33 -9.21 -26.68
C ALA A 334 12.86 -9.18 -26.48
N GLY A 335 13.36 -9.98 -25.53
CA GLY A 335 14.77 -10.01 -25.15
C GLY A 335 15.20 -9.05 -24.02
N ASP A 336 14.32 -8.16 -23.54
CA ASP A 336 14.61 -7.36 -22.35
C ASP A 336 14.77 -8.28 -21.13
N SER A 337 15.95 -8.18 -20.51
CA SER A 337 16.31 -8.93 -19.31
C SER A 337 16.17 -8.07 -18.06
N ALA A 338 15.75 -8.70 -16.96
CA ALA A 338 15.76 -8.06 -15.66
C ALA A 338 17.20 -7.78 -15.20
N LEU A 339 17.42 -6.65 -14.53
CA LEU A 339 18.69 -6.34 -13.89
C LEU A 339 18.68 -6.85 -12.45
N THR A 340 19.68 -7.64 -12.08
CA THR A 340 19.87 -8.08 -10.69
C THR A 340 20.86 -7.16 -9.97
N TRP A 341 20.58 -6.89 -8.70
CA TRP A 341 21.42 -6.07 -7.83
C TRP A 341 21.63 -6.81 -6.50
N PRO A 342 22.64 -7.69 -6.42
CA PRO A 342 22.87 -8.54 -5.25
C PRO A 342 23.33 -7.73 -4.04
N LEU A 343 23.00 -8.22 -2.85
CA LEU A 343 23.61 -7.78 -1.60
C LEU A 343 25.12 -8.05 -1.61
N PRO A 344 25.91 -7.33 -0.77
CA PRO A 344 27.33 -7.61 -0.61
C PRO A 344 27.57 -8.96 0.07
N GLU A 345 28.83 -9.39 0.13
CA GLU A 345 29.21 -10.64 0.81
C GLU A 345 29.10 -10.55 2.32
N ARG A 346 29.28 -9.35 2.88
CA ARG A 346 29.34 -9.10 4.32
C ARG A 346 28.19 -8.23 4.78
N ASP A 347 27.62 -8.62 5.91
CA ASP A 347 26.51 -7.96 6.58
C ASP A 347 26.98 -6.76 7.44
N CYS A 348 26.07 -6.13 8.18
CA CYS A 348 26.39 -5.00 9.07
C CYS A 348 27.41 -5.34 10.18
N THR A 349 27.58 -6.62 10.49
CA THR A 349 28.50 -7.13 11.52
C THR A 349 29.82 -7.64 10.94
N GLY A 350 29.95 -7.70 9.61
CA GLY A 350 31.08 -8.32 8.92
C GLY A 350 30.95 -9.83 8.75
N ALA A 351 29.83 -10.44 9.16
CA ALA A 351 29.51 -11.84 8.92
C ALA A 351 29.03 -12.05 7.47
N PRO A 352 29.10 -13.27 6.91
CA PRO A 352 28.53 -13.56 5.60
C PRO A 352 27.02 -13.24 5.55
N VAL A 353 26.56 -12.61 4.47
CA VAL A 353 25.12 -12.35 4.28
C VAL A 353 24.38 -13.66 4.05
N THR A 354 23.48 -13.99 4.98
CA THR A 354 22.54 -15.12 4.88
C THR A 354 21.08 -14.68 4.90
N SER A 355 20.84 -13.37 5.07
CA SER A 355 19.51 -12.78 5.16
C SER A 355 18.87 -12.60 3.78
N ALA A 356 17.54 -12.61 3.75
CA ALA A 356 16.76 -12.32 2.54
C ALA A 356 16.08 -10.96 2.65
N LEU A 357 16.07 -10.22 1.54
CA LEU A 357 15.37 -8.92 1.49
C LEU A 357 13.86 -9.14 1.63
N ALA A 358 13.24 -8.30 2.46
CA ALA A 358 11.85 -8.39 2.84
C ALA A 358 11.00 -7.20 2.37
N GLY A 359 11.61 -6.02 2.16
CA GLY A 359 10.91 -4.85 1.66
C GLY A 359 11.84 -3.83 1.02
N VAL A 360 11.29 -3.02 0.11
CA VAL A 360 12.03 -2.01 -0.66
C VAL A 360 11.24 -0.71 -0.77
N SER A 361 11.95 0.41 -0.77
CA SER A 361 11.43 1.74 -1.07
C SER A 361 12.41 2.56 -1.88
N VAL A 362 11.86 3.43 -2.71
CA VAL A 362 12.60 4.21 -3.71
C VAL A 362 12.47 5.70 -3.39
N LEU A 363 13.59 6.36 -3.15
CA LEU A 363 13.66 7.82 -3.05
C LEU A 363 13.84 8.38 -4.45
N SER A 364 12.96 9.30 -4.86
CA SER A 364 13.03 9.96 -6.17
C SER A 364 13.18 11.46 -6.02
N ASP A 365 13.81 12.09 -7.00
CA ASP A 365 13.80 13.53 -7.18
C ASP A 365 12.45 14.00 -7.74
N MET A 366 12.30 15.31 -7.87
CA MET A 366 11.09 15.93 -8.43
C MET A 366 10.77 15.56 -9.89
N THR A 367 11.80 15.27 -10.68
CA THR A 367 11.61 14.86 -12.07
C THR A 367 11.10 13.41 -12.16
N GLY A 368 11.11 12.68 -11.03
CA GLY A 368 10.79 11.27 -10.92
C GLY A 368 12.01 10.37 -11.08
N GLY A 369 13.21 10.94 -11.26
CA GLY A 369 14.46 10.20 -11.31
C GLY A 369 14.78 9.61 -9.94
N THR A 370 15.13 8.33 -9.88
CA THR A 370 15.55 7.69 -8.64
C THR A 370 16.85 8.33 -8.14
N MET A 371 16.91 8.59 -6.82
CA MET A 371 18.09 9.12 -6.11
C MET A 371 18.75 8.05 -5.23
N ALA A 372 17.95 7.23 -4.58
CA ALA A 372 18.42 6.15 -3.71
C ALA A 372 17.36 5.06 -3.60
N ILE A 373 17.80 3.83 -3.36
CA ILE A 373 16.92 2.71 -3.03
C ILE A 373 17.33 2.16 -1.67
N TYR A 374 16.35 1.96 -0.81
CA TYR A 374 16.52 1.39 0.53
C TYR A 374 15.76 0.08 0.63
N ALA A 375 16.36 -0.92 1.25
CA ALA A 375 15.71 -2.20 1.49
C ALA A 375 16.01 -2.71 2.89
N THR A 376 15.09 -3.51 3.43
CA THR A 376 15.22 -4.19 4.72
C THR A 376 15.32 -5.69 4.50
N ASP A 377 16.02 -6.39 5.38
CA ASP A 377 16.09 -7.85 5.38
C ASP A 377 15.47 -8.48 6.62
N ASP A 378 15.35 -9.81 6.62
CA ASP A 378 14.82 -10.61 7.72
C ASP A 378 15.76 -10.73 8.94
N SER A 379 16.92 -10.06 8.92
CA SER A 379 17.87 -9.97 10.03
C SER A 379 17.97 -8.57 10.65
N GLY A 380 17.02 -7.68 10.32
CA GLY A 380 16.88 -6.35 10.90
C GLY A 380 17.82 -5.32 10.30
N GLN A 381 18.42 -5.59 9.14
CA GLN A 381 19.41 -4.73 8.51
C GLN A 381 18.75 -3.79 7.51
N LEU A 382 19.19 -2.52 7.53
CA LEU A 382 18.82 -1.51 6.56
C LEU A 382 19.94 -1.36 5.52
N TRP A 383 19.60 -1.64 4.27
CA TRP A 383 20.51 -1.57 3.14
C TRP A 383 20.25 -0.34 2.29
N HIS A 384 21.32 0.30 1.83
CA HIS A 384 21.29 1.39 0.87
C HIS A 384 21.96 0.96 -0.43
N PHE A 385 21.25 1.12 -1.54
CA PHE A 385 21.70 0.78 -2.89
C PHE A 385 22.09 2.09 -3.60
N PRO A 386 23.39 2.41 -3.69
CA PRO A 386 23.85 3.67 -4.26
C PRO A 386 23.70 3.68 -5.77
N LEU A 387 23.21 4.78 -6.32
CA LEU A 387 23.29 5.03 -7.76
C LEU A 387 24.71 5.51 -8.08
N ALA A 388 25.37 4.88 -9.06
CA ALA A 388 26.63 5.41 -9.57
C ALA A 388 26.37 6.76 -10.26
N ASP A 389 27.12 7.79 -9.87
CA ASP A 389 27.03 9.11 -10.50
C ASP A 389 27.30 8.97 -12.01
N ALA A 390 26.34 9.44 -12.81
CA ALA A 390 26.45 9.71 -14.25
C ALA A 390 26.24 8.59 -15.31
N THR A 391 25.24 7.69 -15.24
CA THR A 391 24.89 6.91 -16.46
C THR A 391 23.42 6.68 -16.78
N ARG A 392 23.13 6.72 -18.10
CA ARG A 392 21.87 6.45 -18.83
C ARG A 392 21.31 5.02 -18.71
N ARG A 393 21.84 4.22 -17.78
CA ARG A 393 21.38 2.87 -17.42
C ARG A 393 21.68 2.66 -15.93
N PRO A 394 20.81 1.98 -15.17
CA PRO A 394 21.11 1.60 -13.80
C PRO A 394 22.36 0.70 -13.80
N ARG A 395 23.46 1.22 -13.23
CA ARG A 395 24.66 0.43 -12.92
C ARG A 395 24.64 0.12 -11.43
N PRO A 396 24.49 -1.16 -11.04
CA PRO A 396 24.52 -1.55 -9.64
C PRO A 396 25.83 -1.12 -8.96
N GLY A 397 25.79 -0.13 -8.06
CA GLY A 397 26.88 0.13 -7.12
C GLY A 397 26.87 -0.91 -5.99
N THR A 398 27.92 -1.02 -5.18
CA THR A 398 27.90 -1.97 -4.05
C THR A 398 26.93 -1.51 -2.97
N PRO A 399 25.90 -2.28 -2.59
CA PRO A 399 25.01 -1.89 -1.50
C PRO A 399 25.77 -1.83 -0.18
N THR A 400 25.39 -0.88 0.68
CA THR A 400 26.03 -0.66 1.98
C THR A 400 25.00 -0.81 3.08
N CYS A 401 25.35 -1.53 4.16
CA CYS A 401 24.54 -1.49 5.36
C CYS A 401 24.58 -0.09 5.99
N ARG A 402 23.43 0.42 6.41
CA ARG A 402 23.26 1.71 7.09
C ARG A 402 23.00 1.59 8.58
N HIS A 403 22.21 0.60 8.98
CA HIS A 403 21.80 0.40 10.36
C HIS A 403 21.33 -1.04 10.55
N ARG A 404 21.38 -1.52 11.80
CA ARG A 404 20.85 -2.83 12.18
C ARG A 404 20.05 -2.68 13.46
N LEU A 405 18.83 -3.22 13.46
CA LEU A 405 18.00 -3.31 14.66
C LEU A 405 18.56 -4.38 15.61
N PRO A 406 18.41 -4.20 16.93
CA PRO A 406 18.82 -5.19 17.93
C PRO A 406 17.80 -6.35 18.02
N VAL A 407 17.46 -6.96 16.89
CA VAL A 407 16.52 -8.08 16.79
C VAL A 407 17.26 -9.41 16.73
N THR A 408 16.64 -10.45 17.28
CA THR A 408 17.01 -11.84 16.97
C THR A 408 16.49 -12.17 15.58
N ALA A 409 17.35 -12.72 14.72
CA ALA A 409 16.94 -13.17 13.40
C ALA A 409 15.74 -14.12 13.52
N GLY A 410 14.67 -13.86 12.77
CA GLY A 410 13.40 -14.56 12.92
C GLY A 410 12.49 -14.36 11.72
N THR A 411 11.46 -15.20 11.63
CA THR A 411 10.51 -15.25 10.51
C THR A 411 9.46 -14.14 10.53
N ASP A 412 9.68 -13.09 11.32
CA ASP A 412 8.70 -12.03 11.49
C ASP A 412 8.59 -11.19 10.20
N HIS A 413 7.36 -10.82 9.87
CA HIS A 413 7.05 -10.04 8.69
C HIS A 413 7.72 -8.65 8.81
N ALA A 414 8.81 -8.42 8.09
CA ALA A 414 9.40 -7.08 8.04
C ALA A 414 8.51 -6.17 7.18
N GLU A 415 8.28 -4.96 7.66
CA GLU A 415 7.59 -3.91 6.92
C GLU A 415 8.58 -3.22 5.97
N PRO A 416 8.16 -2.85 4.74
CA PRO A 416 9.02 -2.11 3.84
C PRO A 416 9.42 -0.78 4.49
N PRO A 417 10.69 -0.34 4.32
CA PRO A 417 11.13 0.92 4.91
C PRO A 417 10.30 2.07 4.36
N LEU A 418 9.78 2.93 5.23
CA LEU A 418 9.05 4.14 4.86
C LEU A 418 10.04 5.28 4.71
N LEU A 419 9.91 6.06 3.63
CA LEU A 419 10.76 7.21 3.36
C LEU A 419 9.98 8.49 3.67
N LEU A 420 10.43 9.22 4.67
CA LEU A 420 9.83 10.48 5.09
C LEU A 420 10.73 11.65 4.69
N GLY A 421 10.10 12.76 4.33
CA GLY A 421 10.81 14.01 4.08
C GLY A 421 11.36 14.61 5.37
N GLY A 422 12.68 14.75 5.50
CA GLY A 422 13.29 15.44 6.65
C GLY A 422 13.75 16.85 6.30
N SER A 423 14.01 17.65 7.34
CA SER A 423 14.48 19.05 7.26
C SER A 423 15.83 19.22 6.55
N THR A 424 16.66 18.17 6.52
CA THR A 424 18.02 18.19 5.95
C THR A 424 18.31 16.99 5.04
N SER A 425 17.68 15.83 5.31
CA SER A 425 17.77 14.63 4.48
C SER A 425 16.53 13.76 4.67
N ALA A 426 16.28 12.82 3.75
CA ALA A 426 15.20 11.84 3.93
C ALA A 426 15.44 11.00 5.19
N LEU A 427 14.36 10.74 5.94
CA LEU A 427 14.37 9.89 7.12
C LEU A 427 13.80 8.52 6.73
N ILE A 428 14.55 7.46 7.00
CA ILE A 428 14.18 6.08 6.67
C ILE A 428 13.65 5.41 7.93
N VAL A 429 12.34 5.23 7.99
CA VAL A 429 11.66 4.53 9.09
C VAL A 429 11.50 3.07 8.74
N TYR A 430 11.93 2.18 9.62
CA TYR A 430 11.72 0.75 9.44
C TYR A 430 11.64 0.04 10.78
N GLY A 431 11.08 -1.16 10.78
CA GLY A 431 10.97 -1.95 12.00
C GLY A 431 10.78 -3.44 11.71
N GLN A 432 11.11 -4.24 12.71
CA GLN A 432 10.96 -5.69 12.69
C GLN A 432 10.75 -6.19 14.11
N GLY A 433 9.79 -7.10 14.30
CA GLY A 433 9.46 -7.63 15.62
C GLY A 433 9.10 -6.49 16.57
N SER A 434 9.79 -6.41 17.71
CA SER A 434 9.58 -5.36 18.73
C SER A 434 10.40 -4.10 18.52
N GLU A 435 11.16 -3.97 17.44
CA GLU A 435 12.10 -2.86 17.24
C GLU A 435 11.68 -1.98 16.07
N ILE A 436 11.72 -0.66 16.27
CA ILE A 436 11.42 0.36 15.26
C ILE A 436 12.53 1.41 15.31
N ALA A 437 13.01 1.85 14.16
CA ALA A 437 13.97 2.94 14.08
C ALA A 437 13.67 3.87 12.90
N ALA A 438 14.07 5.13 13.06
CA ALA A 438 14.11 6.12 12.00
C ALA A 438 15.55 6.60 11.84
N ILE A 439 16.14 6.33 10.67
CA ILE A 439 17.55 6.56 10.39
C ILE A 439 17.66 7.59 9.25
N PRO A 440 18.36 8.73 9.43
CA PRO A 440 18.58 9.68 8.35
C PRO A 440 19.38 9.05 7.20
N ALA A 441 19.13 9.49 5.98
CA ALA A 441 19.87 9.05 4.80
C ALA A 441 21.39 9.26 4.93
N ARG A 442 21.79 10.27 5.71
CA ARG A 442 23.17 10.58 6.09
C ARG A 442 23.26 10.64 7.62
N PRO A 443 23.46 9.51 8.30
CA PRO A 443 23.49 9.48 9.76
C PRO A 443 24.77 10.15 10.28
N GLY A 444 24.62 11.02 11.28
CA GLY A 444 25.69 11.76 11.95
C GLY A 444 26.06 11.21 13.34
N GLY A 445 25.55 10.05 13.74
CA GLY A 445 25.78 9.44 15.05
C GLY A 445 24.84 8.28 15.36
N SER A 446 24.85 7.81 16.60
CA SER A 446 23.94 6.75 17.07
C SER A 446 22.52 7.30 17.30
N PRO A 447 21.46 6.56 16.91
CA PRO A 447 20.08 6.99 17.12
C PRO A 447 19.75 7.23 18.59
N ALA A 448 18.96 8.27 18.86
CA ALA A 448 18.43 8.53 20.19
C ALA A 448 17.49 7.40 20.63
N ARG A 449 17.57 6.98 21.90
CA ARG A 449 16.68 5.94 22.43
C ARG A 449 15.39 6.58 22.97
N ILE A 450 14.26 6.09 22.48
CA ILE A 450 12.92 6.47 22.93
C ILE A 450 12.46 5.51 24.03
N VAL A 451 11.95 6.07 25.13
CA VAL A 451 11.41 5.32 26.26
C VAL A 451 9.91 5.57 26.35
N ALA A 452 9.17 4.51 26.69
CA ALA A 452 7.75 4.52 26.87
C ALA A 452 7.37 4.58 28.36
N GLU A 453 6.73 5.67 28.77
CA GLU A 453 6.19 5.86 30.12
C GLU A 453 4.69 5.51 30.12
N PRO A 454 4.21 4.53 30.91
CA PRO A 454 2.80 4.16 30.93
C PRO A 454 1.88 5.32 31.32
N ALA A 455 0.82 5.57 30.54
CA ALA A 455 -0.17 6.63 30.81
C ALA A 455 -1.52 6.32 30.16
N ASN A 456 -2.63 6.41 30.92
CA ASN A 456 -4.01 6.31 30.42
C ASN A 456 -4.28 5.15 29.42
N GLY A 457 -3.81 3.94 29.76
CA GLY A 457 -3.97 2.74 28.92
C GLY A 457 -3.05 2.69 27.68
N GLY A 458 -2.20 3.70 27.50
CA GLY A 458 -1.14 3.78 26.49
C GLY A 458 0.18 4.22 27.11
N PHE A 459 0.95 5.02 26.37
CA PHE A 459 2.30 5.44 26.70
C PHE A 459 2.58 6.89 26.27
N LEU A 460 3.41 7.59 27.04
CA LEU A 460 4.14 8.77 26.58
C LEU A 460 5.50 8.30 26.06
N LEU A 461 5.84 8.67 24.83
CA LEU A 461 7.12 8.35 24.20
C LEU A 461 8.05 9.56 24.26
N ARG A 462 9.21 9.41 24.90
CA ARG A 462 10.18 10.50 25.12
C ARG A 462 11.61 10.05 24.81
N ALA A 463 12.43 10.96 24.30
CA ALA A 463 13.85 10.69 24.14
C ALA A 463 14.58 10.70 25.51
N LEU A 464 15.56 9.81 25.68
CA LEU A 464 16.39 9.80 26.89
C LEU A 464 17.29 11.06 26.97
N PRO A 465 17.29 11.79 28.11
CA PRO A 465 18.12 12.97 28.28
C PRO A 465 19.62 12.64 28.12
N GLY A 466 20.35 13.50 27.41
CA GLY A 466 21.81 13.38 27.24
C GLY A 466 22.28 12.34 26.22
N GLN A 467 21.36 11.65 25.52
CA GLN A 467 21.69 10.81 24.37
C GLN A 467 21.26 11.48 23.05
N GLY A 468 22.24 12.01 22.31
CA GLY A 468 22.08 12.43 20.91
C GLY A 468 22.50 13.86 20.62
N GLY A 469 23.16 14.08 19.47
CA GLY A 469 23.14 15.38 18.80
C GLY A 469 21.70 15.77 18.43
N THR A 470 21.48 16.94 17.84
CA THR A 470 20.14 17.35 17.38
C THR A 470 19.47 16.19 16.61
N SER A 471 18.30 15.72 17.05
CA SER A 471 17.61 14.50 16.61
C SER A 471 17.56 14.32 15.08
N ASP A 472 17.47 15.43 14.35
CA ASP A 472 17.50 15.48 12.88
C ASP A 472 18.74 14.84 12.23
N GLN A 473 19.88 14.73 12.93
CA GLN A 473 21.11 14.17 12.36
C GLN A 473 21.39 12.71 12.75
N ALA A 474 20.85 12.24 13.87
CA ALA A 474 21.14 10.90 14.38
C ALA A 474 19.97 9.91 14.24
N GLY A 475 18.73 10.41 14.13
CA GLY A 475 17.54 9.58 14.13
C GLY A 475 17.17 9.08 15.53
N TRP A 476 16.27 8.11 15.58
CA TRP A 476 15.76 7.55 16.83
C TRP A 476 15.44 6.05 16.71
N GLN A 477 15.36 5.38 17.85
CA GLN A 477 14.96 3.96 17.95
C GLN A 477 14.05 3.73 19.16
N LEU A 478 13.09 2.83 19.00
CA LEU A 478 12.09 2.43 19.99
C LEU A 478 11.99 0.90 20.04
N THR A 479 12.19 0.35 21.23
CA THR A 479 11.74 -0.99 21.57
C THR A 479 10.28 -0.89 22.05
N LEU A 480 9.39 -1.69 21.46
CA LEU A 480 7.98 -1.72 21.84
C LEU A 480 7.82 -2.07 23.33
N PRO A 481 6.92 -1.38 24.04
CA PRO A 481 6.89 -1.41 25.50
C PRO A 481 6.32 -2.70 26.10
N ASN A 482 5.47 -3.42 25.38
CA ASN A 482 4.86 -4.64 25.91
C ASN A 482 5.66 -5.87 25.52
N ALA A 483 5.78 -6.82 26.44
CA ALA A 483 6.47 -8.07 26.19
C ALA A 483 5.81 -8.87 25.06
N GLY A 484 6.61 -9.28 24.08
CA GLY A 484 6.13 -10.03 22.90
C GLY A 484 5.31 -9.19 21.91
N GLU A 485 5.25 -7.88 22.08
CA GLU A 485 4.62 -6.98 21.13
C GLU A 485 5.41 -6.88 19.83
N LYS A 486 4.69 -6.91 18.69
CA LYS A 486 5.28 -6.92 17.35
C LYS A 486 4.67 -5.85 16.46
N LEU A 487 5.50 -5.21 15.66
CA LEU A 487 5.09 -4.31 14.59
C LEU A 487 4.25 -5.05 13.54
N GLU A 488 3.15 -4.43 13.12
CA GLU A 488 2.31 -4.92 12.01
C GLU A 488 2.38 -4.02 10.78
N ALA A 489 2.36 -2.71 10.98
CA ALA A 489 2.31 -1.75 9.89
C ALA A 489 2.99 -0.43 10.24
N LEU A 490 3.67 0.15 9.25
CA LEU A 490 4.13 1.52 9.24
C LEU A 490 3.31 2.34 8.25
N SER A 491 3.03 3.61 8.56
CA SER A 491 2.36 4.56 7.66
C SER A 491 2.80 5.99 7.96
N ASP A 492 3.04 6.77 6.91
CA ASP A 492 3.30 8.20 7.04
C ASP A 492 2.01 8.95 7.32
N VAL A 493 2.12 10.02 8.11
CA VAL A 493 0.99 10.85 8.49
C VAL A 493 1.33 12.29 8.22
N PHE A 494 0.67 12.84 7.23
CA PHE A 494 0.90 14.21 6.86
C PHE A 494 0.22 15.20 7.83
N PRO A 495 0.88 16.30 8.25
CA PRO A 495 2.30 16.62 8.07
C PRO A 495 3.17 16.18 9.27
N GLY A 496 4.32 15.55 9.03
CA GLY A 496 5.40 15.41 10.02
C GLY A 496 5.24 14.31 11.06
N TYR A 497 4.22 13.46 10.96
CA TYR A 497 3.95 12.39 11.90
C TYR A 497 4.15 11.00 11.28
N LEU A 498 4.41 10.04 12.15
CA LEU A 498 4.49 8.62 11.84
C LEU A 498 3.41 7.90 12.64
N HIS A 499 2.69 7.01 11.97
CA HIS A 499 1.77 6.07 12.58
C HIS A 499 2.30 4.65 12.42
N PHE A 500 2.16 3.85 13.47
CA PHE A 500 2.43 2.43 13.39
C PHE A 500 1.48 1.63 14.26
N THR A 501 1.05 0.48 13.73
CA THR A 501 0.22 -0.47 14.47
C THR A 501 1.05 -1.66 14.89
N THR A 502 0.69 -2.21 16.05
CA THR A 502 1.38 -3.34 16.66
C THR A 502 0.35 -4.36 17.14
N ARG A 503 0.81 -5.58 17.40
CA ARG A 503 0.02 -6.62 18.05
C ARG A 503 0.78 -7.17 19.25
N THR A 504 0.13 -7.19 20.40
CA THR A 504 0.65 -7.81 21.62
C THR A 504 0.51 -9.33 21.58
N ALA A 505 1.21 -10.04 22.46
CA ALA A 505 1.23 -11.50 22.49
C ALA A 505 -0.15 -12.15 22.73
N ASP A 506 -1.07 -11.43 23.39
CA ASP A 506 -2.47 -11.80 23.61
C ASP A 506 -3.38 -11.49 22.39
N GLY A 507 -2.83 -10.92 21.33
CA GLY A 507 -3.52 -10.64 20.07
C GLY A 507 -4.18 -9.26 20.00
N LEU A 508 -4.08 -8.41 21.03
CA LEU A 508 -4.64 -7.06 20.97
C LEU A 508 -3.82 -6.15 20.04
N GLN A 509 -4.52 -5.41 19.19
CA GLN A 509 -3.88 -4.42 18.32
C GLN A 509 -3.71 -3.09 19.07
N ARG A 510 -2.59 -2.39 18.87
CA ARG A 510 -2.35 -1.04 19.39
C ARG A 510 -1.89 -0.12 18.27
N ALA A 511 -2.11 1.19 18.43
CA ALA A 511 -1.65 2.20 17.48
C ALA A 511 -0.86 3.31 18.17
N TYR A 512 0.25 3.65 17.56
CA TYR A 512 1.17 4.67 18.01
C TYR A 512 1.22 5.80 16.98
N LEU A 513 1.24 7.03 17.47
CA LEU A 513 1.36 8.28 16.73
C LEU A 513 2.51 9.06 17.35
N VAL A 514 3.55 9.31 16.56
CA VAL A 514 4.76 10.01 17.00
C VAL A 514 5.18 11.06 16.00
N GLN A 515 5.87 12.09 16.45
CA GLN A 515 6.54 13.02 15.54
C GLN A 515 7.63 12.24 14.80
N ALA A 516 7.58 12.24 13.47
CA ALA A 516 8.44 11.40 12.65
C ALA A 516 9.93 11.69 12.87
N SER A 517 10.30 12.97 13.07
CA SER A 517 11.71 13.37 13.22
C SER A 517 12.32 13.03 14.58
N THR A 518 11.52 12.90 15.64
CA THR A 518 12.03 12.69 17.00
C THR A 518 11.64 11.35 17.61
N GLY A 519 10.58 10.70 17.11
CA GLY A 519 10.03 9.48 17.69
C GLY A 519 9.24 9.72 18.97
N GLU A 520 9.08 10.98 19.38
CA GLU A 520 8.36 11.35 20.60
C GLU A 520 6.86 11.50 20.34
N SER A 521 6.04 11.21 21.35
CA SER A 521 4.60 11.44 21.30
C SER A 521 4.27 12.88 21.72
N THR A 522 4.74 13.83 20.92
CA THR A 522 4.60 15.27 21.14
C THR A 522 3.82 15.93 20.01
N GLY A 523 3.04 16.96 20.34
CA GLY A 523 2.33 17.75 19.35
C GLY A 523 1.62 18.95 19.95
N ARG A 524 0.74 19.62 19.20
CA ARG A 524 0.12 20.87 19.65
C ARG A 524 -1.38 20.68 19.85
N THR A 525 -1.97 21.39 20.82
CA THR A 525 -3.43 21.42 21.01
C THR A 525 -4.12 22.49 20.15
N ARG A 526 -3.36 23.51 19.73
CA ARG A 526 -3.79 24.61 18.87
C ARG A 526 -2.66 25.08 17.98
N GLU A 527 -3.02 25.69 16.86
CA GLU A 527 -2.05 26.30 15.94
C GLU A 527 -1.18 27.32 16.67
N GLY A 528 0.15 27.24 16.45
CA GLY A 528 1.14 28.11 17.08
C GLY A 528 1.35 27.92 18.59
N GLY A 529 0.62 27.02 19.26
CA GLY A 529 0.83 26.69 20.69
C GLY A 529 2.10 25.86 20.92
N PRO A 530 2.67 25.84 22.13
CA PRO A 530 3.86 25.04 22.41
C PRO A 530 3.59 23.53 22.23
N PRO A 531 4.60 22.73 21.85
CA PRO A 531 4.47 21.28 21.82
C PRO A 531 4.24 20.74 23.23
N GLN A 532 3.31 19.79 23.35
CA GLN A 532 2.94 19.11 24.58
C GLN A 532 2.97 17.60 24.34
N PRO A 533 3.37 16.79 25.34
CA PRO A 533 3.28 15.35 25.25
C PRO A 533 1.80 14.91 25.22
N PHE A 534 1.51 13.88 24.43
CA PHE A 534 0.21 13.21 24.39
C PHE A 534 0.36 11.70 24.50
N VAL A 535 -0.68 11.03 24.97
CA VAL A 535 -0.73 9.58 25.13
C VAL A 535 -0.94 8.90 23.78
N THR A 536 -0.14 7.87 23.52
CA THR A 536 -0.25 7.04 22.32
C THR A 536 -0.12 5.56 22.66
N GLY A 537 -0.21 4.65 21.69
CA GLY A 537 -0.08 3.22 21.95
C GLY A 537 -1.26 2.63 22.74
N GLN A 538 -2.45 3.21 22.62
CA GLN A 538 -3.67 2.65 23.21
C GLN A 538 -4.15 1.45 22.37
N ALA A 539 -4.73 0.46 23.04
CA ALA A 539 -5.25 -0.73 22.37
C ALA A 539 -6.60 -0.44 21.71
N ALA A 540 -6.85 -1.08 20.57
CA ALA A 540 -8.18 -1.15 19.98
C ALA A 540 -9.14 -1.87 20.92
N THR A 541 -10.43 -1.57 20.83
CA THR A 541 -11.45 -2.45 21.41
C THR A 541 -11.46 -3.79 20.64
N PRO A 542 -11.94 -4.91 21.23
CA PRO A 542 -11.96 -6.20 20.53
C PRO A 542 -12.71 -6.20 19.20
N GLU A 543 -13.70 -5.30 19.04
CA GLU A 543 -14.51 -5.13 17.83
C GLU A 543 -14.13 -3.88 17.02
N GLY A 544 -13.20 -3.07 17.51
CA GLY A 544 -12.80 -1.82 16.89
C GLY A 544 -11.49 -1.96 16.14
N GLU A 545 -11.36 -1.20 15.07
CA GLU A 545 -10.10 -0.97 14.37
C GLU A 545 -9.53 0.41 14.66
N LEU A 546 -8.23 0.56 14.45
CA LEU A 546 -7.52 1.80 14.66
C LEU A 546 -7.41 2.54 13.34
N VAL A 547 -8.02 3.72 13.27
CA VAL A 547 -8.04 4.54 12.06
C VAL A 547 -7.43 5.90 12.35
N LEU A 548 -6.67 6.42 11.39
CA LEU A 548 -6.07 7.73 11.49
C LEU A 548 -6.67 8.68 10.44
N THR A 549 -7.00 9.90 10.85
CA THR A 549 -7.41 10.96 9.92
C THR A 549 -6.49 12.18 10.06
N SER A 550 -6.25 12.87 8.95
CA SER A 550 -5.59 14.18 8.90
C SER A 550 -6.46 15.13 8.12
N THR A 551 -7.09 16.09 8.80
CA THR A 551 -7.98 17.07 8.18
C THR A 551 -7.36 18.46 8.17
N PRO A 552 -7.28 19.13 7.01
CA PRO A 552 -6.82 20.51 6.96
C PRO A 552 -7.82 21.40 7.71
N ARG A 553 -7.33 22.27 8.58
CA ARG A 553 -8.15 23.27 9.26
C ARG A 553 -8.48 24.42 8.29
N PRO A 554 -9.69 25.00 8.39
CA PRO A 554 -10.01 26.24 7.69
C PRO A 554 -9.01 27.33 8.08
N GLY A 555 -8.45 28.01 7.09
CA GLY A 555 -7.52 29.12 7.29
C GLY A 555 -7.59 30.08 6.10
N PRO A 556 -7.17 31.35 6.27
CA PRO A 556 -7.19 32.33 5.19
C PRO A 556 -6.35 31.82 4.01
N ARG A 557 -6.95 31.77 2.82
CA ARG A 557 -6.23 31.43 1.59
C ARG A 557 -5.20 32.52 1.35
N GLN A 558 -3.93 32.15 1.47
CA GLN A 558 -2.83 33.09 1.27
C GLN A 558 -2.84 33.61 -0.17
N PRO A 559 -2.62 34.93 -0.38
CA PRO A 559 -2.46 35.49 -1.71
C PRO A 559 -1.36 34.77 -2.50
N ALA A 560 -1.51 34.71 -3.82
CA ALA A 560 -0.45 34.19 -4.68
C ALA A 560 0.84 35.00 -4.46
N GLY A 561 1.94 34.32 -4.14
CA GLY A 561 3.25 34.94 -3.92
C GLY A 561 3.65 35.19 -2.47
N THR A 562 2.77 34.96 -1.48
CA THR A 562 3.13 35.04 -0.05
C THR A 562 3.43 33.65 0.54
N SER A 563 4.21 33.58 1.61
CA SER A 563 4.36 32.38 2.45
C SER A 563 3.31 32.39 3.56
N GLY A 564 2.78 31.23 3.92
CA GLY A 564 1.93 31.04 5.08
C GLY A 564 2.05 29.65 5.66
N ALA A 565 1.06 29.27 6.46
CA ALA A 565 0.96 27.94 7.06
C ALA A 565 -0.45 27.39 6.87
N GLN A 566 -0.57 26.06 6.85
CA GLN A 566 -1.85 25.36 6.91
C GLN A 566 -1.77 24.37 8.07
N ALA A 567 -2.66 24.56 9.05
CA ALA A 567 -2.80 23.63 10.14
C ALA A 567 -3.62 22.40 9.70
N HIS A 568 -3.28 21.24 10.26
CA HIS A 568 -3.98 19.98 10.12
C HIS A 568 -4.33 19.47 11.52
N THR A 569 -5.55 18.96 11.69
CA THR A 569 -5.91 18.13 12.84
C THR A 569 -5.62 16.68 12.49
N ILE A 570 -4.73 16.05 13.24
CA ILE A 570 -4.45 14.63 13.15
C ILE A 570 -5.13 13.94 14.33
N THR A 571 -5.99 12.96 14.05
CA THR A 571 -6.70 12.22 15.09
C THR A 571 -6.56 10.72 14.86
N LEU A 572 -6.16 10.01 15.91
CA LEU A 572 -6.23 8.56 16.01
C LEU A 572 -7.58 8.18 16.60
N TRP A 573 -8.27 7.25 15.97
CA TRP A 573 -9.62 6.80 16.31
C TRP A 573 -9.62 5.31 16.61
N SER A 574 -10.42 4.90 17.58
CA SER A 574 -10.96 3.54 17.66
C SER A 574 -12.32 3.56 16.97
N VAL A 575 -12.45 2.82 15.89
CA VAL A 575 -13.64 2.81 15.02
C VAL A 575 -14.20 1.40 14.96
N ASP A 576 -15.45 1.24 15.33
CA ASP A 576 -16.25 0.05 15.03
C ASP A 576 -17.33 0.42 13.99
N ARG A 577 -18.23 -0.51 13.64
CA ARG A 577 -19.26 -0.25 12.61
C ARG A 577 -20.28 0.85 12.99
N SER A 578 -20.34 1.22 14.27
CA SER A 578 -21.37 2.06 14.87
C SER A 578 -20.84 3.27 15.63
N SER A 579 -19.54 3.30 15.96
CA SER A 579 -18.94 4.35 16.75
C SER A 579 -17.49 4.64 16.32
N ALA A 580 -17.13 5.93 16.32
CA ALA A 580 -15.77 6.40 16.11
C ALA A 580 -15.39 7.24 17.32
N ARG A 581 -14.45 6.73 18.13
CA ARG A 581 -14.00 7.38 19.37
C ARG A 581 -12.58 7.90 19.19
N PRO A 582 -12.32 9.19 19.40
CA PRO A 582 -10.96 9.71 19.33
C PRO A 582 -10.14 9.18 20.52
N LEU A 583 -8.95 8.67 20.22
CA LEU A 583 -7.96 8.16 21.18
C LEU A 583 -6.92 9.24 21.49
N SER A 584 -6.34 9.83 20.44
CA SER A 584 -5.40 10.93 20.54
C SER A 584 -5.64 11.95 19.42
N THR A 585 -5.38 13.22 19.71
CA THR A 585 -5.57 14.32 18.75
C THR A 585 -4.43 15.30 18.88
N THR A 586 -3.90 15.73 17.74
CA THR A 586 -2.87 16.75 17.68
C THR A 586 -3.06 17.68 16.49
N VAL A 587 -2.45 18.86 16.60
CA VAL A 587 -2.41 19.88 15.55
C VAL A 587 -0.98 19.96 15.04
N ALA A 588 -0.84 19.77 13.74
CA ALA A 588 0.42 19.87 13.03
C ALA A 588 0.31 20.96 11.96
N THR A 589 1.38 21.71 11.73
CA THR A 589 1.39 22.76 10.71
C THR A 589 2.33 22.40 9.58
N ARG A 590 1.94 22.74 8.35
CA ARG A 590 2.85 22.78 7.21
C ARG A 590 3.02 24.21 6.73
N ARG A 591 4.16 24.55 6.13
CA ARG A 591 4.25 25.78 5.33
C ARG A 591 3.46 25.65 4.03
N THR A 592 2.87 26.77 3.61
CA THR A 592 2.19 26.93 2.32
C THR A 592 2.70 28.21 1.64
N GLY A 593 2.49 28.37 0.34
CA GLY A 593 2.89 29.59 -0.37
C GLY A 593 4.22 29.49 -1.12
N ARG A 594 4.99 30.59 -1.22
CA ARG A 594 6.25 30.63 -1.99
C ARG A 594 7.30 29.68 -1.40
N ILE A 595 7.40 28.50 -2.00
CA ILE A 595 8.54 27.60 -1.86
C ILE A 595 9.62 28.14 -2.81
N SER A 596 10.81 28.44 -2.30
CA SER A 596 11.94 28.85 -3.14
C SER A 596 12.29 27.74 -4.14
N TRP A 597 12.82 28.08 -5.32
CA TRP A 597 13.19 27.05 -6.31
C TRP A 597 14.18 26.02 -5.74
N ARG A 598 14.97 26.40 -4.71
CA ARG A 598 15.87 25.51 -3.98
C ARG A 598 15.13 24.51 -3.08
N GLU A 599 14.05 24.92 -2.42
CA GLU A 599 13.19 24.06 -1.60
C GLU A 599 12.28 23.16 -2.47
N ILE A 600 11.96 23.59 -3.69
CA ILE A 600 11.29 22.75 -4.68
C ILE A 600 12.29 21.69 -5.20
N MET A 601 13.52 22.06 -5.56
CA MET A 601 14.55 21.13 -6.10
C MET A 601 15.17 20.15 -5.10
N ALA A 602 14.90 20.27 -3.81
CA ALA A 602 15.33 19.32 -2.78
C ALA A 602 14.31 18.17 -2.63
N PRO A 603 14.68 17.00 -2.06
CA PRO A 603 13.68 16.02 -1.61
C PRO A 603 12.62 16.74 -0.77
N ILE A 604 11.33 16.38 -0.94
CA ILE A 604 10.22 17.04 -0.22
C ILE A 604 10.59 17.10 1.27
N GLN A 605 10.91 18.29 1.77
CA GLN A 605 11.23 18.49 3.18
C GLN A 605 9.90 18.68 3.89
N GLN A 606 9.63 17.85 4.90
CA GLN A 606 8.56 18.19 5.85
C GLN A 606 9.15 19.14 6.88
N ASP A 607 8.50 20.28 7.07
CA ASP A 607 8.85 21.16 8.18
C ASP A 607 8.66 20.39 9.50
N ALA A 608 9.50 20.69 10.49
CA ALA A 608 9.21 20.25 11.85
C ALA A 608 7.85 20.86 12.29
N PRO A 609 6.90 20.05 12.82
CA PRO A 609 5.51 20.45 13.06
C PRO A 609 5.27 21.65 14.00
#